data_AF-A0A2K9NMP4-F1
#
_entry.id   AF-A0A2K9NMP4-F1
#
_cell.length_a   1.000
_cell.length_b   1.000
_cell.length_c   1.000
_cell.angle_alpha   90.00
_cell.angle_beta   90.00
_cell.angle_gamma   90.00
#
_symmetry.space_group_name_H-M   'P 1'
#
loop_
_entity.id
_entity.type
_entity.pdbx_description
1 polymer ?
#
loop_
_entity_poly.entity_id
_entity_poly.type
_entity_poly.pdbx_seq_one_letter_code
_entity_poly.pdbx_strand_id
1 'polypeptide(L)'
;MKVLLALCLSLFTSAALACTDFTGKYKNEQNEIYTVSQSACASVTVTGSQGSDTIITDGQFRLSEENEDVKVLTAAAFIGTNLTLDHRIQYKKPLPPEVPTTSIPVKILEVYVKDARGNVVLTTTIFNSTGGVLASMTSLHQKI
;
A
#
# COMPACT_ATOMS: atom_id res chain seq x y z
N MET A 1 -24.79 -52.53 4.12
CA MET A 1 -24.32 -51.71 5.25
C MET A 1 -22.91 -51.20 4.96
N LYS A 2 -22.80 -49.86 4.87
CA LYS A 2 -21.73 -49.02 5.44
C LYS A 2 -20.30 -49.28 4.93
N VAL A 3 -19.92 -48.67 3.82
CA VAL A 3 -19.21 -47.36 3.75
C VAL A 3 -17.92 -47.41 4.58
N LEU A 4 -16.87 -47.93 3.95
CA LEU A 4 -15.50 -47.93 4.46
C LEU A 4 -14.89 -46.54 4.22
N LEU A 5 -14.32 -45.99 5.29
CA LEU A 5 -13.76 -44.64 5.40
C LEU A 5 -12.83 -44.26 4.23
N ALA A 6 -13.29 -43.36 3.37
CA ALA A 6 -12.42 -42.48 2.59
C ALA A 6 -12.49 -41.08 3.22
N LEU A 7 -11.74 -40.87 4.31
CA LEU A 7 -11.68 -39.58 5.01
C LEU A 7 -10.22 -39.20 5.32
N CYS A 8 -9.39 -39.12 4.27
CA CYS A 8 -8.00 -38.62 4.37
C CYS A 8 -7.59 -37.82 3.11
N LEU A 9 -8.52 -37.07 2.50
CA LEU A 9 -8.24 -36.26 1.31
C LEU A 9 -8.82 -34.84 1.36
N SER A 10 -8.92 -34.22 2.53
CA SER A 10 -9.31 -32.80 2.63
C SER A 10 -8.60 -32.02 3.74
N LEU A 11 -7.31 -32.29 3.95
CA LEU A 11 -6.41 -31.39 4.67
C LEU A 11 -5.46 -30.68 3.68
N PHE A 12 -5.96 -30.31 2.51
CA PHE A 12 -5.49 -29.09 1.86
C PHE A 12 -6.38 -27.95 2.38
N THR A 13 -6.30 -27.70 3.68
CA THR A 13 -6.70 -26.40 4.22
C THR A 13 -5.81 -25.40 3.50
N SER A 14 -6.45 -24.63 2.63
CA SER A 14 -5.89 -23.48 1.92
C SER A 14 -4.79 -22.88 2.77
N ALA A 15 -3.56 -22.84 2.25
CA ALA A 15 -2.64 -21.81 2.70
C ALA A 15 -3.35 -20.50 2.38
N ALA A 16 -4.18 -20.01 3.30
CA ALA A 16 -4.60 -18.64 3.33
C ALA A 16 -3.27 -17.88 3.26
N LEU A 17 -3.01 -17.24 2.14
CA LEU A 17 -1.82 -16.44 1.91
C LEU A 17 -1.85 -15.38 3.01
N ALA A 18 -1.20 -15.68 4.12
CA ALA A 18 -1.06 -14.73 5.21
C ALA A 18 -0.26 -13.58 4.63
N CYS A 19 -0.87 -12.40 4.59
CA CYS A 19 -0.16 -11.18 4.29
C CYS A 19 1.07 -11.07 5.20
N THR A 20 2.11 -10.42 4.70
CA THR A 20 3.26 -10.10 5.54
C THR A 20 2.82 -9.23 6.71
N ASP A 21 3.29 -9.59 7.90
CA ASP A 21 3.10 -8.77 9.09
C ASP A 21 4.12 -7.62 9.10
N PHE A 22 3.62 -6.40 8.96
CA PHE A 22 4.39 -5.16 9.04
C PHE A 22 4.46 -4.58 10.45
N THR A 23 3.87 -5.23 11.47
CA THR A 23 3.89 -4.73 12.85
C THR A 23 5.31 -4.52 13.36
N GLY A 24 5.55 -3.36 13.99
CA GLY A 24 6.84 -3.01 14.54
C GLY A 24 7.04 -1.51 14.71
N LYS A 25 8.20 -1.13 15.25
CA LYS A 25 8.67 0.24 15.26
C LYS A 25 9.72 0.41 14.18
N TYR A 26 9.66 1.55 13.51
CA TYR A 26 10.52 1.85 12.37
C TYR A 26 11.06 3.27 12.47
N LYS A 27 12.16 3.49 11.77
CA LYS A 27 12.80 4.78 11.62
C LYS A 27 13.02 5.06 10.13
N ASN A 28 12.50 6.18 9.63
CA ASN A 28 12.69 6.60 8.24
C ASN A 28 14.08 7.25 8.02
N GLU A 29 14.36 7.64 6.79
CA GLU A 29 15.63 8.27 6.39
C GLU A 29 15.87 9.64 7.05
N GLN A 30 14.80 10.29 7.51
CA GLN A 30 14.83 11.56 8.25
C GLN A 30 15.01 11.36 9.77
N ASN A 31 15.20 10.11 10.23
CA ASN A 31 15.23 9.70 11.64
C ASN A 31 13.92 9.88 12.40
N GLU A 32 12.80 10.04 11.71
CA GLU A 32 11.49 10.05 12.36
C GLU A 32 11.09 8.62 12.70
N ILE A 33 10.65 8.45 13.95
CA ILE A 33 10.22 7.16 14.48
C ILE A 33 8.70 7.06 14.39
N TYR A 34 8.22 5.95 13.86
CA TYR A 34 6.80 5.62 13.82
C TYR A 34 6.56 4.15 14.19
N THR A 35 5.34 3.85 14.61
CA THR A 35 4.89 2.51 14.95
C THR A 35 3.85 2.05 13.94
N VAL A 36 3.98 0.81 13.48
CA VAL A 36 2.98 0.12 12.67
C VAL A 36 2.31 -0.94 13.53
N SER A 37 0.98 -0.93 13.56
CA SER A 37 0.15 -1.97 14.16
C SER A 37 -0.76 -2.55 13.09
N GLN A 38 -0.73 -3.85 12.89
CA GLN A 38 -1.51 -4.52 11.86
C GLN A 38 -2.58 -5.44 12.46
N SER A 39 -3.80 -5.35 11.96
CA SER A 39 -4.90 -6.24 12.32
C SER A 39 -5.12 -7.25 11.19
N ALA A 40 -4.45 -8.40 11.31
CA ALA A 40 -4.42 -9.45 10.29
C ALA A 40 -4.12 -8.85 8.89
N CYS A 41 -4.89 -9.19 7.86
CA CYS A 41 -4.76 -8.60 6.52
C CYS A 41 -5.85 -7.57 6.22
N ALA A 42 -6.51 -7.05 7.27
CA ALA A 42 -7.68 -6.18 7.13
C ALA A 42 -7.34 -4.70 7.26
N SER A 43 -6.39 -4.35 8.15
CA SER A 43 -5.97 -2.97 8.33
C SER A 43 -4.55 -2.83 8.86
N VAL A 44 -3.95 -1.68 8.55
CA VAL A 44 -2.64 -1.24 9.02
C VAL A 44 -2.79 0.15 9.61
N THR A 45 -2.41 0.32 10.87
CA THR A 45 -2.39 1.60 11.56
C THR A 45 -0.95 2.08 11.69
N VAL A 46 -0.67 3.29 11.22
CA VAL A 46 0.63 3.97 11.34
C VAL A 46 0.48 5.09 12.36
N THR A 47 1.29 5.08 13.40
CA THR A 47 1.30 6.11 14.45
C THR A 47 2.67 6.78 14.48
N GLY A 48 2.70 8.08 14.19
CA GLY A 48 3.89 8.93 14.20
C GLY A 48 3.72 10.16 15.08
N SER A 49 4.63 11.13 14.94
CA SER A 49 4.61 12.39 15.70
C SER A 49 3.38 13.26 15.39
N GLN A 50 2.83 13.13 14.18
CA GLN A 50 1.70 13.93 13.69
C GLN A 50 0.33 13.31 13.99
N GLY A 51 0.29 12.12 14.58
CA GLY A 51 -0.96 11.41 14.87
C GLY A 51 -0.94 9.96 14.40
N SER A 52 -2.14 9.40 14.20
CA SER A 52 -2.31 8.02 13.79
C SER A 52 -3.30 7.91 12.65
N ASP A 53 -2.88 7.25 11.58
CA ASP A 53 -3.70 6.96 10.41
C ASP A 53 -3.95 5.47 10.30
N THR A 54 -5.16 5.08 9.88
CA THR A 54 -5.52 3.68 9.64
C THR A 54 -5.87 3.46 8.18
N ILE A 55 -5.17 2.52 7.56
CA ILE A 55 -5.35 2.09 6.19
C ILE A 55 -6.16 0.79 6.19
N ILE A 56 -7.27 0.76 5.45
CA ILE A 56 -8.08 -0.44 5.23
C ILE A 56 -7.58 -1.15 3.97
N THR A 57 -7.20 -2.43 4.10
CA THR A 57 -6.47 -3.17 3.06
C THR A 57 -7.38 -4.12 2.24
N ASP A 58 -8.56 -3.64 1.87
CA ASP A 58 -9.59 -4.41 1.16
C ASP A 58 -9.64 -4.13 -0.37
N GLY A 59 -8.69 -3.36 -0.89
CA GLY A 59 -8.58 -3.00 -2.30
C GLY A 59 -9.61 -1.98 -2.79
N GLN A 60 -10.42 -1.39 -1.90
CA GLN A 60 -11.43 -0.40 -2.31
C GLN A 60 -10.87 1.02 -2.27
N PHE A 61 -11.16 1.79 -3.32
CA PHE A 61 -10.81 3.20 -3.39
C PHE A 61 -11.66 4.02 -2.42
N ARG A 62 -10.97 4.81 -1.58
CA ARG A 62 -11.58 5.76 -0.65
C ARG A 62 -10.94 7.13 -0.81
N LEU A 63 -11.68 8.17 -0.43
CA LEU A 63 -11.12 9.51 -0.38
C LEU A 63 -10.03 9.58 0.69
N SER A 64 -8.81 9.94 0.29
CA SER A 64 -7.68 10.14 1.21
C SER A 64 -7.32 11.61 1.35
N GLU A 65 -7.44 12.39 0.28
CA GLU A 65 -7.16 13.82 0.30
C GLU A 65 -8.10 14.56 -0.65
N GLU A 66 -8.53 15.75 -0.24
CA GLU A 66 -9.28 16.66 -1.10
C GLU A 66 -8.93 18.11 -0.78
N ASN A 67 -8.57 18.88 -1.79
CA ASN A 67 -8.45 20.33 -1.73
C ASN A 67 -9.18 20.97 -2.91
N GLU A 68 -9.02 22.27 -3.12
CA GLU A 68 -9.73 23.01 -4.18
C GLU A 68 -9.37 22.56 -5.60
N ASP A 69 -8.18 21.98 -5.79
CA ASP A 69 -7.64 21.65 -7.11
C ASP A 69 -7.60 20.15 -7.37
N VAL A 70 -7.45 19.33 -6.33
CA VAL A 70 -7.17 17.91 -6.43
C VAL A 70 -8.04 17.09 -5.49
N LYS A 71 -8.46 15.93 -5.95
CA LYS A 71 -9.03 14.84 -5.17
C LYS A 71 -8.15 13.59 -5.33
N VAL A 72 -7.73 12.98 -4.23
CA VAL A 72 -6.95 11.74 -4.21
C VAL A 72 -7.82 10.61 -3.68
N LEU A 73 -7.95 9.55 -4.49
CA LEU A 73 -8.58 8.29 -4.11
C LEU A 73 -7.50 7.25 -3.89
N THR A 74 -7.49 6.61 -2.74
CA THR A 74 -6.50 5.59 -2.39
C THR A 74 -7.17 4.25 -2.16
N ALA A 75 -6.64 3.19 -2.78
CA ALA A 75 -6.97 1.81 -2.47
C ALA A 75 -5.72 1.12 -1.93
N ALA A 76 -5.85 0.39 -0.81
CA ALA A 76 -4.77 -0.40 -0.27
C ALA A 76 -5.12 -1.88 -0.30
N ALA A 77 -4.16 -2.73 -0.62
CA ALA A 77 -4.33 -4.18 -0.62
C ALA A 77 -3.00 -4.90 -0.41
N PHE A 78 -3.08 -6.13 0.08
CA PHE A 78 -1.95 -7.05 0.01
C PHE A 78 -1.96 -7.79 -1.33
N ILE A 79 -0.90 -7.63 -2.11
CA ILE A 79 -0.67 -8.37 -3.35
C ILE A 79 0.47 -9.36 -3.07
N GLY A 80 0.11 -10.61 -2.81
CA GLY A 80 1.05 -11.59 -2.24
C GLY A 80 1.52 -11.13 -0.86
N THR A 81 2.83 -10.99 -0.68
CA THR A 81 3.46 -10.51 0.57
C THR A 81 3.55 -8.99 0.68
N ASN A 82 3.25 -8.26 -0.39
CA ASN A 82 3.53 -6.82 -0.45
C ASN A 82 2.28 -6.03 -0.09
N LEU A 83 2.42 -5.03 0.77
CA LEU A 83 1.37 -4.02 0.95
C LEU A 83 1.49 -3.01 -0.19
N THR A 84 0.41 -2.80 -0.93
CA THR A 84 0.36 -1.88 -2.07
C THR A 84 -0.70 -0.82 -1.82
N LEU A 85 -0.35 0.46 -2.03
CA LEU A 85 -1.29 1.57 -2.07
C LEU A 85 -1.32 2.14 -3.49
N ASP A 86 -2.50 2.11 -4.12
CA ASP A 86 -2.77 2.74 -5.42
C ASP A 86 -3.51 4.05 -5.17
N HIS A 87 -2.83 5.17 -5.42
CA HIS A 87 -3.40 6.51 -5.33
C HIS A 87 -3.76 7.01 -6.72
N ARG A 88 -4.98 7.49 -6.89
CA ARG A 88 -5.48 8.11 -8.13
C ARG A 88 -5.78 9.57 -7.89
N ILE A 89 -5.12 10.41 -8.67
CA ILE A 89 -5.20 11.86 -8.60
C ILE A 89 -6.23 12.34 -9.63
N GLN A 90 -7.22 13.08 -9.16
CA GLN A 90 -8.26 13.70 -9.99
C GLN A 90 -8.14 15.21 -9.88
N TYR A 91 -7.77 15.85 -10.98
CA TYR A 91 -7.74 17.31 -11.08
C TYR A 91 -9.15 17.84 -11.31
N LYS A 92 -9.57 18.78 -10.47
CA LYS A 92 -10.91 19.39 -10.52
C LYS A 92 -11.02 20.47 -11.58
N LYS A 93 -9.90 21.16 -11.86
CA LYS A 93 -9.80 22.21 -12.87
C LYS A 93 -9.12 21.68 -14.13
N PRO A 94 -9.49 22.17 -15.32
CA PRO A 94 -8.75 21.90 -16.53
C PRO A 94 -7.29 22.33 -16.36
N LEU A 95 -6.38 21.50 -16.87
CA LEU A 95 -4.95 21.81 -16.85
C LEU A 95 -4.67 22.93 -17.86
N PRO A 96 -3.73 23.85 -17.57
CA PRO A 96 -3.36 24.89 -18.53
C PRO A 96 -2.91 24.27 -19.87
N PRO A 97 -3.24 24.89 -21.02
CA PRO A 97 -2.94 24.33 -22.34
C PRO A 97 -1.44 24.09 -22.58
N GLU A 98 -0.56 24.84 -21.90
CA GLU A 98 0.88 24.71 -22.04
C GLU A 98 1.45 23.47 -21.32
N VAL A 99 0.69 22.82 -20.44
CA VAL A 99 1.17 21.66 -19.67
C VAL A 99 0.92 20.38 -20.46
N PRO A 100 1.99 19.68 -20.93
CA PRO A 100 1.81 18.41 -21.62
C PRO A 100 1.19 17.38 -20.68
N THR A 101 0.17 16.67 -21.13
CA THR A 101 -0.48 15.61 -20.35
C THR A 101 0.48 14.50 -19.93
N THR A 102 1.58 14.33 -20.67
CA THR A 102 2.67 13.41 -20.37
C THR A 102 3.52 13.80 -19.17
N SER A 103 3.38 15.02 -18.64
CA SER A 103 4.13 15.53 -17.49
C SER A 103 3.28 15.59 -16.21
N ILE A 104 2.01 15.17 -16.29
CA ILE A 104 1.03 15.39 -15.23
C ILE A 104 0.82 14.09 -14.46
N PRO A 105 1.09 14.07 -13.14
CA PRO A 105 0.93 12.86 -12.35
C PRO A 105 -0.56 12.57 -12.14
N VAL A 106 -1.02 11.38 -12.53
CA VAL A 106 -2.41 10.94 -12.29
C VAL A 106 -2.50 9.74 -11.36
N LYS A 107 -1.38 9.06 -11.14
CA LYS A 107 -1.30 7.88 -10.29
C LYS A 107 0.01 7.84 -9.52
N ILE A 108 -0.07 7.46 -8.26
CA ILE A 108 1.08 7.10 -7.42
C ILE A 108 0.86 5.67 -6.97
N LEU A 109 1.87 4.82 -7.13
CA LEU A 109 1.87 3.45 -6.63
C LEU A 109 2.96 3.31 -5.58
N GLU A 110 2.55 2.99 -4.37
CA GLU A 110 3.46 2.69 -3.27
C GLU A 110 3.45 1.19 -3.01
N VAL A 111 4.63 0.58 -2.96
CA VAL A 111 4.80 -0.85 -2.67
C VAL A 111 5.75 -0.99 -1.50
N TYR A 112 5.22 -1.53 -0.41
CA TYR A 112 5.96 -1.82 0.81
C TYR A 112 6.33 -3.31 0.83
N VAL A 113 7.62 -3.58 0.99
CA VAL A 113 8.19 -4.92 1.08
C VAL A 113 8.99 -5.02 2.38
N LYS A 114 8.82 -6.12 3.11
CA LYS A 114 9.63 -6.40 4.29
C LYS A 114 10.87 -7.21 3.88
N ASP A 115 12.05 -6.69 4.19
CA ASP A 115 13.30 -7.40 3.90
C ASP A 115 13.59 -8.50 4.93
N ALA A 116 14.63 -9.30 4.69
CA ALA A 116 15.01 -10.41 5.58
C ALA A 116 15.47 -9.96 6.99
N ARG A 117 15.83 -8.68 7.16
CA ARG A 117 16.20 -8.08 8.45
C ARG A 117 14.98 -7.48 9.16
N GLY A 118 13.81 -7.50 8.52
CA GLY A 118 12.57 -6.94 9.00
C GLY A 118 12.41 -5.45 8.74
N ASN A 119 13.31 -4.81 7.99
CA ASN A 119 13.13 -3.43 7.54
C ASN A 119 12.02 -3.35 6.50
N VAL A 120 11.45 -2.17 6.33
CA VAL A 120 10.45 -1.92 5.28
C VAL A 120 11.11 -1.12 4.16
N VAL A 121 11.07 -1.67 2.95
CA VAL A 121 11.48 -0.99 1.72
C VAL A 121 10.21 -0.48 1.05
N LEU A 122 10.09 0.84 0.92
CA LEU A 122 9.02 1.50 0.19
C LEU A 122 9.54 1.87 -1.19
N THR A 123 8.87 1.41 -2.24
CA THR A 123 9.05 1.92 -3.60
C THR A 123 7.83 2.74 -4.00
N THR A 124 8.06 4.01 -4.35
CA THR A 124 7.02 4.93 -4.83
C THR A 124 7.25 5.19 -6.31
N THR A 125 6.26 4.90 -7.15
CA THR A 125 6.30 5.15 -8.60
C THR A 125 5.16 6.08 -9.00
N ILE A 126 5.50 7.16 -9.70
CA ILE A 126 4.57 8.19 -10.15
C ILE A 126 4.35 8.02 -11.64
N PHE A 127 3.09 7.98 -12.07
CA PHE A 127 2.69 7.76 -13.45
C PHE A 127 1.90 8.94 -14.00
N ASN A 128 2.10 9.22 -15.28
CA ASN A 128 1.27 10.15 -16.04
C ASN A 128 0.00 9.47 -16.61
N SER A 129 -0.83 10.25 -17.30
CA SER A 129 -2.10 9.78 -17.88
C SER A 129 -1.98 8.73 -18.98
N THR A 130 -0.80 8.57 -19.58
CA THR A 130 -0.53 7.54 -20.60
C THR A 130 0.05 6.26 -20.01
N GLY A 131 0.26 6.21 -18.68
CA GLY A 131 0.93 5.11 -17.99
C GLY A 131 2.46 5.18 -18.05
N GLY A 132 3.02 6.26 -18.58
CA GLY A 132 4.45 6.53 -18.53
C GLY A 132 4.91 6.85 -17.11
N VAL A 133 6.07 6.32 -16.73
CA VAL A 133 6.68 6.60 -15.42
C VAL A 133 7.31 7.99 -15.45
N LEU A 134 6.86 8.86 -14.54
CA LEU A 134 7.42 10.20 -14.32
C LEU A 134 8.60 10.16 -13.34
N ALA A 135 8.47 9.35 -12.29
CA ALA A 135 9.50 9.18 -11.27
C ALA A 135 9.34 7.81 -10.60
N SER A 136 10.46 7.26 -10.13
CA SER A 136 10.47 6.09 -9.26
C SER A 136 11.56 6.27 -8.21
N MET A 137 11.21 6.06 -6.95
CA MET A 137 12.09 6.26 -5.81
C MET A 137 11.91 5.13 -4.80
N THR A 138 12.99 4.79 -4.11
CA THR A 138 12.99 3.76 -3.07
C THR A 138 13.52 4.36 -1.79
N SER A 139 12.84 4.11 -0.67
CA SER A 139 13.26 4.52 0.67
C SER A 139 13.33 3.32 1.61
N LEU A 140 14.27 3.34 2.54
CA LEU A 140 14.45 2.30 3.56
C LEU A 140 13.98 2.80 4.93
N HIS A 141 13.11 2.01 5.56
CA HIS A 141 12.60 2.25 6.90
C HIS A 141 13.13 1.16 7.82
N GLN A 142 14.09 1.54 8.66
CA GLN A 142 14.85 0.62 9.50
C GLN A 142 14.00 0.15 10.67
N LYS A 143 13.96 -1.15 10.91
CA LYS A 143 13.34 -1.70 12.13
C LYS A 143 14.21 -1.35 13.34
N ILE A 144 13.56 -0.91 14.43
CA ILE A 144 14.21 -0.55 15.70
C ILE A 144 13.67 -1.34 16.89
#